data_AF-S3HE65-F1
#
_entry.id   AF-S3HE65-F1
#
_cell.length_a   1.000
_cell.length_b   1.000
_cell.length_c   1.000
_cell.angle_alpha   90.00
_cell.angle_beta   90.00
_cell.angle_gamma   90.00
#
_symmetry.space_group_name_H-M   'P 1'
#
loop_
_entity.id
_entity.type
_entity.pdbx_description
1 polymer ?
#
loop_
_entity_poly.entity_id
_entity_poly.type
_entity_poly.pdbx_seq_one_letter_code
_entity_poly.pdbx_strand_id
1 'polypeptide(L)'
;MNRALDRRDWYGIGKKQGIRAGKLGGEIQQHQQDFFDEEENTAWIDGVLEGVLSVGGRIAAVTSVQDVMPGSKGGLIQVIIVERH
;
A
#
# COMPACT_ATOMS: atom_id res chain seq x y z
N MET A 1 -22.81 -19.25 -3.83
CA MET A 1 -21.42 -18.73 -3.70
C MET A 1 -21.38 -17.78 -2.50
N ASN A 2 -20.60 -18.12 -1.48
CA ASN A 2 -20.53 -17.39 -0.20
C ASN A 2 -19.62 -16.16 -0.32
N ARG A 3 -20.21 -15.00 -0.62
CA ARG A 3 -19.55 -13.70 -0.81
C ARG A 3 -18.72 -13.20 0.40
N ALA A 4 -18.91 -13.80 1.58
CA ALA A 4 -18.29 -13.36 2.85
C ALA A 4 -16.98 -14.09 3.21
N LEU A 5 -16.59 -15.13 2.45
CA LEU A 5 -15.32 -15.84 2.63
C LEU A 5 -14.22 -15.27 1.72
N ASP A 6 -14.55 -14.84 0.49
CA ASP A 6 -13.56 -14.27 -0.45
C ASP A 6 -13.01 -12.91 0.02
N ARG A 7 -13.85 -12.03 0.57
CA ARG A 7 -13.44 -10.69 1.01
C ARG A 7 -12.37 -10.68 2.10
N ARG A 8 -12.45 -11.63 3.04
CA ARG A 8 -11.49 -11.73 4.16
C ARG A 8 -10.12 -12.20 3.71
N ASP A 9 -10.04 -12.96 2.62
CA ASP A 9 -8.78 -13.45 2.10
C ASP A 9 -8.00 -12.33 1.38
N TRP A 10 -8.69 -11.56 0.53
CA TRP A 10 -8.10 -10.42 -0.17
C TRP A 10 -7.61 -9.31 0.78
N TYR A 11 -8.40 -8.97 1.80
CA TYR A 11 -7.94 -8.03 2.85
C TYR A 11 -6.66 -8.54 3.54
N GLY A 12 -6.63 -9.82 3.92
CA GLY A 12 -5.46 -10.42 4.56
C GLY A 12 -4.21 -10.45 3.67
N ILE A 13 -4.38 -10.68 2.36
CA ILE A 13 -3.30 -10.66 1.37
C ILE A 13 -2.77 -9.23 1.21
N GLY A 14 -3.64 -8.26 0.94
CA GLY A 14 -3.27 -6.84 0.80
C GLY A 14 -2.53 -6.32 2.03
N LYS A 15 -3.05 -6.63 3.22
CA LYS A 15 -2.41 -6.27 4.50
C LYS A 15 -1.02 -6.87 4.66
N LYS A 16 -0.82 -8.16 4.35
CA LYS A 16 0.52 -8.80 4.42
C LYS A 16 1.51 -8.17 3.45
N GLN A 17 1.06 -7.83 2.24
CA GLN A 17 1.91 -7.16 1.25
C GLN A 17 2.31 -5.76 1.73
N GLY A 18 1.37 -5.01 2.30
CA GLY A 18 1.62 -3.72 2.92
C GLY A 18 2.66 -3.80 4.04
N ILE A 19 2.51 -4.77 4.96
CA ILE A 19 3.48 -4.98 6.07
C ILE A 19 4.89 -5.21 5.53
N ARG A 20 5.02 -6.02 4.48
CA ARG A 20 6.33 -6.29 3.86
C ARG A 20 6.93 -5.02 3.26
N ALA A 21 6.13 -4.22 2.55
CA ALA A 21 6.58 -2.95 2.00
C ALA A 21 7.00 -1.97 3.10
N GLY A 22 6.20 -1.82 4.16
CA GLY A 22 6.48 -0.96 5.31
C GLY A 22 7.78 -1.30 6.04
N LYS A 23 8.06 -2.60 6.22
CA LYS A 23 9.31 -3.07 6.85
C LYS A 23 10.56 -2.78 6.02
N LEU A 24 10.44 -2.75 4.69
CA LEU A 24 11.59 -2.71 3.77
C LEU A 24 11.83 -1.32 3.18
N GLY A 25 10.81 -0.47 3.06
CA GLY A 25 10.89 0.82 2.37
C GLY A 25 11.40 1.97 3.25
N GLY A 26 12.16 2.88 2.63
CA GLY A 26 12.30 4.29 3.04
C GLY A 26 11.37 5.20 2.22
N GLU A 27 11.04 4.77 1.00
CA GLU A 27 9.99 5.34 0.15
C GLU A 27 9.22 4.16 -0.46
N ILE A 28 7.90 4.20 -0.35
CA ILE A 28 7.00 3.14 -0.82
C ILE A 28 6.06 3.76 -1.84
N GLN A 29 6.00 3.20 -3.04
CA GLN A 29 5.17 3.66 -4.13
C GLN A 29 4.26 2.54 -4.63
N GLN A 30 3.00 2.85 -4.89
CA GLN A 30 2.06 1.88 -5.47
C GLN A 30 0.98 2.57 -6.32
N HIS A 31 0.66 2.01 -7.49
CA HIS A 31 -0.45 2.51 -8.30
C HIS A 31 -1.79 2.12 -7.65
N GLN A 32 -2.71 3.07 -7.54
CA GLN A 32 -4.07 2.78 -7.09
C GLN A 32 -4.78 1.74 -7.98
N GLN A 33 -4.42 1.70 -9.27
CA GLN A 33 -4.97 0.76 -10.24
C GLN A 33 -4.43 -0.66 -10.11
N ASP A 34 -3.40 -0.88 -9.27
CA ASP A 34 -2.92 -2.23 -8.98
C ASP A 34 -3.82 -2.98 -7.99
N PHE A 35 -4.79 -2.29 -7.40
CA PHE A 35 -5.80 -2.85 -6.51
C PHE A 35 -7.10 -3.10 -7.26
N PHE A 36 -7.77 -4.18 -6.91
CA PHE A 36 -9.07 -4.54 -7.46
C PHE A 36 -10.16 -3.55 -7.00
N ASP A 37 -10.11 -3.11 -5.74
CA ASP A 37 -11.04 -2.15 -5.17
C ASP A 37 -10.41 -1.29 -4.05
N GLU A 38 -11.19 -0.34 -3.53
CA GLU A 38 -10.77 0.54 -2.43
C GLU A 38 -10.51 -0.21 -1.12
N GLU A 39 -11.15 -1.36 -0.90
CA GLU A 39 -11.00 -2.17 0.31
C GLU A 39 -9.63 -2.85 0.33
N GLU A 40 -9.20 -3.39 -0.81
CA GLU A 40 -7.85 -3.96 -0.98
C GLU A 40 -6.76 -2.89 -0.85
N ASN A 41 -6.95 -1.72 -1.46
CA ASN A 41 -6.05 -0.58 -1.30
C ASN A 41 -5.92 -0.18 0.19
N THR A 42 -7.06 -0.03 0.87
CA THR A 42 -7.09 0.31 2.30
C THR A 42 -6.39 -0.75 3.16
N ALA A 43 -6.60 -2.03 2.85
CA ALA A 43 -5.93 -3.13 3.55
C ALA A 43 -4.41 -3.06 3.38
N TRP A 44 -3.93 -2.76 2.18
CA TRP A 44 -2.52 -2.58 1.89
C TRP A 44 -1.93 -1.38 2.65
N ILE A 45 -2.60 -0.22 2.65
CA ILE A 45 -2.16 0.95 3.40
C ILE A 45 -2.05 0.62 4.90
N ASP A 46 -3.08 0.02 5.50
CA ASP A 46 -3.05 -0.41 6.91
C ASP A 46 -1.86 -1.33 7.20
N GLY A 47 -1.59 -2.27 6.29
CA GLY A 47 -0.41 -3.10 6.35
C GLY A 47 0.89 -2.31 6.32
N VAL A 48 1.02 -1.31 5.43
CA VAL A 48 2.21 -0.44 5.36
C VAL A 48 2.45 0.26 6.69
N LEU A 49 1.39 0.84 7.29
CA LEU A 49 1.48 1.51 8.59
C LEU A 49 2.05 0.57 9.66
N GLU A 50 1.47 -0.63 9.76
CA GLU A 50 1.89 -1.65 10.72
C GLU A 50 3.35 -2.09 10.47
N GLY A 51 3.72 -2.30 9.20
CA GLY A 51 5.08 -2.66 8.81
C GLY A 51 6.11 -1.61 9.23
N VAL A 52 5.84 -0.33 8.95
CA VAL A 52 6.71 0.80 9.29
C VAL A 52 6.91 0.89 10.81
N LEU A 53 5.82 0.87 11.57
CA LEU A 53 5.86 0.96 13.04
C LEU A 53 6.61 -0.22 13.67
N SER A 54 6.46 -1.42 13.10
CA SER A 54 7.10 -2.64 13.62
C SER A 54 8.64 -2.62 13.58
N VAL A 55 9.24 -1.76 12.75
CA VAL A 55 10.69 -1.59 12.64
C VAL A 55 11.19 -0.27 13.25
N GLY A 56 10.34 0.41 14.02
CA GLY A 56 10.67 1.71 14.63
C GLY A 56 10.75 2.87 13.64
N GLY A 57 10.24 2.67 12.41
CA GLY A 57 10.13 3.74 11.42
C GLY A 57 8.96 4.67 11.73
N ARG A 58 9.02 5.88 11.17
CA ARG A 58 7.95 6.88 11.24
C ARG A 58 7.55 7.30 9.82
N ILE A 59 6.27 7.48 9.60
CA ILE A 59 5.78 8.06 8.34
C ILE A 59 6.01 9.57 8.38
N ALA A 60 6.84 10.05 7.46
CA ALA A 60 7.16 11.45 7.30
C ALA A 60 6.16 12.16 6.39
N ALA A 61 5.72 11.49 5.32
CA ALA A 61 4.73 12.03 4.40
C ALA A 61 3.93 10.92 3.70
N VAL A 62 2.67 11.22 3.37
CA VAL A 62 1.84 10.46 2.44
C VAL A 62 1.37 11.44 1.38
N THR A 63 1.67 11.16 0.11
CA THR A 63 1.28 12.01 -1.03
C THR A 63 0.85 11.12 -2.19
N SER A 64 0.31 11.76 -3.23
CA SER A 64 -0.08 11.07 -4.47
C SER A 64 0.47 11.84 -5.66
N VAL A 65 1.01 11.11 -6.63
CA VAL A 65 1.55 11.66 -7.88
C VAL A 65 0.75 11.06 -9.04
N GLN A 66 0.36 11.91 -9.99
CA GLN A 66 -0.26 11.43 -11.23
C GLN A 66 0.85 10.89 -12.15
N ASP A 67 0.77 9.62 -12.50
CA ASP A 67 1.62 9.05 -13.54
C ASP A 67 1.08 9.42 -14.92
N VAL A 68 1.89 10.19 -15.64
CA VAL A 68 1.62 10.68 -17.00
C VAL A 68 2.67 10.17 -17.99
N MET A 69 3.52 9.21 -17.59
CA MET A 69 4.59 8.69 -18.44
C MET A 69 4.02 7.84 -19.59
N PRO A 70 4.43 8.09 -20.84
CA PRO A 70 4.05 7.26 -21.96
C PRO A 70 4.51 5.81 -21.78
N GLY A 71 3.58 4.86 -21.91
CA GLY A 71 3.85 3.42 -21.77
C GLY A 71 3.81 2.89 -20.33
N SER A 72 3.51 3.74 -19.34
CA SER A 72 3.21 3.28 -17.99
C SER A 72 1.74 2.86 -17.84
N LYS A 73 1.38 2.34 -16.65
CA LYS A 73 -0.02 2.06 -16.31
C LYS A 73 -0.87 3.33 -16.21
N GLY A 74 -0.24 4.51 -16.09
CA GLY A 74 -0.92 5.77 -15.80
C GLY A 74 -1.58 5.77 -14.42
N GLY A 75 -2.47 6.75 -14.19
CA GLY A 75 -3.26 6.83 -12.96
C GLY A 75 -2.52 7.45 -11.77
N LEU A 76 -3.09 7.33 -10.58
CA LEU A 76 -2.52 7.88 -9.35
C LEU A 76 -1.59 6.85 -8.69
N ILE A 77 -0.36 7.29 -8.42
CA ILE A 77 0.61 6.59 -7.58
C ILE A 77 0.52 7.17 -6.19
N GLN A 78 0.29 6.34 -5.18
CA GLN A 78 0.43 6.73 -3.80
C GLN A 78 1.87 6.56 -3.35
N VAL A 79 2.43 7.58 -2.73
CA VAL A 79 3.82 7.64 -2.25
C VAL A 79 3.82 7.84 -0.74
N ILE A 80 4.49 6.95 -0.02
CA ILE A 80 4.65 6.98 1.44
C ILE A 80 6.14 7.09 1.74
N ILE A 81 6.53 8.18 2.40
CA ILE A 81 7.93 8.45 2.80
C ILE A 81 8.08 8.08 4.27
N VAL A 82 9.11 7.30 4.57
CA VAL A 82 9.39 6.74 5.89
C VAL A 82 10.77 7.20 6.37
N GLU A 83 10.79 7.85 7.54
CA GLU A 83 12.01 8.14 8.28
C GLU A 83 12.35 6.98 9.20
N ARG A 84 13.63 6.62 9.27
CA ARG A 84 14.16 5.63 10.21
C ARG A 84 15.10 6.34 11.18
N HIS A 85 14.92 6.07 12.47
CA HIS A 85 15.79 6.54 13.54
C HIS A 85 17.09 5.72 13.60
#